data_AF-A0A7J0FS98-F1
#
_entry.id   AF-A0A7J0FS98-F1
#
_cell.length_a   1.000
_cell.length_b   1.000
_cell.length_c   1.000
_cell.angle_alpha   90.00
_cell.angle_beta   90.00
_cell.angle_gamma   90.00
#
_symmetry.space_group_name_H-M   'P 1'
#
loop_
_entity.id
_entity.type
_entity.pdbx_description
1 polymer ?
#
loop_
_entity_poly.entity_id
_entity_poly.type
_entity_poly.pdbx_seq_one_letter_code
_entity_poly.pdbx_strand_id
1 'polypeptide(L)'
;MAQNGQAMDPAVLDDIINRLLEFRQPNLLELEAPIKICGDIHGQYTDLLRLFEYGGFPPEANYLFLGDYVDRGKQNFGKIFTDCFNCLPVAALIDDKILCMHGGLSPDLTNLDQIRSLTRPTDVPDSGLLCDLLWSDPSREVKGWGMNDRGVSFTFGPDKVAEFLMQHDMDLVCRAHQVVEDGYEFFADRQLVTIFSAPNYCGEFDNAGAMMSVDESLMCSFQILKPADRKPRFL
;
A
#
# COMPACT_ATOMS: atom_id res chain seq x y z
N MET A 1 -29.15 -7.58 12.47
CA MET A 1 -28.33 -7.81 13.69
C MET A 1 -27.01 -8.39 13.20
N ALA A 2 -26.01 -7.53 12.96
CA ALA A 2 -24.67 -8.02 12.63
C ALA A 2 -24.06 -8.58 13.93
N GLN A 3 -23.63 -9.84 13.90
CA GLN A 3 -22.93 -10.44 15.02
C GLN A 3 -21.64 -9.66 15.26
N ASN A 4 -21.40 -9.31 16.51
CA ASN A 4 -20.13 -8.77 17.00
C ASN A 4 -18.99 -9.61 16.43
N GLY A 5 -18.00 -8.97 15.80
CA GLY A 5 -16.82 -9.64 15.28
C GLY A 5 -16.21 -10.53 16.36
N GLN A 6 -16.23 -11.84 16.14
CA GLN A 6 -15.50 -12.77 16.98
C GLN A 6 -14.02 -12.38 16.89
N ALA A 7 -13.36 -12.26 18.06
CA ALA A 7 -11.91 -12.21 18.09
C ALA A 7 -11.37 -13.41 17.31
N MET A 8 -10.39 -13.16 16.43
CA MET A 8 -9.73 -14.22 15.66
C MET A 8 -9.15 -15.24 16.63
N ASP A 9 -9.37 -16.54 16.34
CA ASP A 9 -8.81 -17.62 17.14
C ASP A 9 -7.27 -17.48 17.16
N PRO A 10 -6.62 -17.41 18.34
CA PRO A 10 -5.17 -17.34 18.45
C PRO A 10 -4.45 -18.42 17.65
N ALA A 11 -5.01 -19.62 17.52
CA ALA A 11 -4.41 -20.70 16.73
C ALA A 11 -4.39 -20.40 15.23
N VAL A 12 -5.40 -19.68 14.71
CA VAL A 12 -5.42 -19.23 13.31
C VAL A 12 -4.36 -18.15 13.09
N LEU A 13 -4.20 -17.26 14.05
CA LEU A 13 -3.19 -16.20 13.97
C LEU A 13 -1.77 -16.75 14.05
N ASP A 14 -1.53 -17.74 14.90
CA ASP A 14 -0.26 -18.47 14.97
C ASP A 14 0.03 -19.23 13.67
N ASP A 15 -0.98 -19.85 13.04
CA ASP A 15 -0.83 -20.50 11.73
C ASP A 15 -0.47 -19.48 10.63
N ILE A 16 -1.11 -18.31 10.62
CA ILE A 16 -0.78 -17.22 9.68
C ILE A 16 0.68 -16.78 9.87
N ILE A 17 1.11 -16.55 11.10
CA ILE A 17 2.48 -16.13 11.40
C ILE A 17 3.48 -17.20 11.01
N ASN A 18 3.22 -18.45 11.36
CA ASN A 18 4.09 -19.56 10.99
C ASN A 18 4.20 -19.68 9.48
N ARG A 19 3.11 -19.52 8.73
CA ARG A 19 3.18 -19.47 7.26
C ARG A 19 4.00 -18.29 6.75
N LEU A 20 3.85 -17.10 7.31
CA LEU A 20 4.67 -15.95 6.91
C LEU A 20 6.17 -16.15 7.22
N LEU A 21 6.48 -16.84 8.32
CA LEU A 21 7.85 -17.16 8.74
C LEU A 21 8.46 -18.33 7.95
N GLU A 22 7.67 -19.36 7.64
CA GLU A 22 8.08 -20.55 6.89
C GLU A 22 8.20 -20.26 5.40
N PHE A 23 7.23 -19.54 4.82
CA PHE A 23 7.28 -19.06 3.45
C PHE A 23 8.01 -17.72 3.42
N ARG A 24 9.34 -17.78 3.55
CA ARG A 24 10.26 -16.64 3.37
C ARG A 24 10.23 -16.11 1.94
N GLN A 25 9.11 -15.51 1.53
CA GLN A 25 9.07 -14.68 0.34
C GLN A 25 10.11 -13.56 0.48
N PRO A 26 10.72 -13.09 -0.61
CA PRO A 26 11.71 -12.02 -0.56
C PRO A 26 11.12 -10.69 -0.05
N ASN A 27 11.97 -9.76 0.38
CA ASN A 27 11.53 -8.41 0.76
C ASN A 27 10.98 -7.61 -0.43
N LEU A 28 11.55 -7.87 -1.61
CA LEU A 28 11.07 -7.40 -2.89
C LEU A 28 10.41 -8.59 -3.58
N LEU A 29 9.08 -8.61 -3.62
CA LEU A 29 8.32 -9.62 -4.33
C LEU A 29 8.49 -9.42 -5.83
N GLU A 30 8.65 -10.50 -6.59
CA GLU A 30 8.62 -10.48 -8.05
C GLU A 30 7.29 -11.11 -8.46
N LEU A 31 6.43 -10.32 -9.10
CA LEU A 31 5.05 -10.64 -9.42
C LEU A 31 4.79 -10.46 -10.92
N GLU A 32 3.76 -11.11 -11.42
CA GLU A 32 3.33 -11.03 -12.82
C GLU A 32 1.87 -10.57 -12.89
N ALA A 33 1.54 -9.80 -13.92
CA ALA A 33 0.17 -9.49 -14.28
C ALA A 33 -0.56 -10.74 -14.83
N PRO A 34 -1.90 -10.83 -14.75
CA PRO A 34 -2.82 -9.81 -14.27
C PRO A 34 -2.90 -9.74 -12.75
N ILE A 35 -2.95 -8.51 -12.22
CA ILE A 35 -3.00 -8.25 -10.78
C ILE A 35 -3.77 -6.96 -10.44
N LYS A 36 -4.41 -6.95 -9.27
CA LYS A 36 -5.13 -5.80 -8.72
C LYS A 36 -4.39 -5.23 -7.53
N ILE A 37 -4.08 -3.93 -7.59
CA ILE A 37 -3.35 -3.20 -6.56
C ILE A 37 -4.31 -2.34 -5.75
N CYS A 38 -4.29 -2.53 -4.44
CA CYS A 38 -5.07 -1.75 -3.46
C CYS A 38 -4.13 -0.99 -2.53
N GLY A 39 -4.48 0.26 -2.22
CA GLY A 39 -3.83 1.06 -1.20
C GLY A 39 -4.37 0.78 0.20
N ASP A 40 -4.35 1.82 1.03
CA ASP A 40 -4.74 1.77 2.43
C ASP A 40 -6.19 1.31 2.66
N ILE A 41 -6.42 0.56 3.76
CA ILE A 41 -7.74 0.04 4.17
C ILE A 41 -8.16 0.55 5.57
N HIS A 42 -7.22 0.76 6.49
CA HIS A 42 -7.45 1.31 7.85
C HIS A 42 -8.61 0.63 8.60
N GLY A 43 -8.70 -0.70 8.51
CA GLY A 43 -9.73 -1.49 9.19
C GLY A 43 -11.16 -1.32 8.66
N GLN A 44 -11.37 -0.67 7.51
CA GLN A 44 -12.70 -0.54 6.86
C GLN A 44 -13.15 -1.86 6.21
N TYR A 45 -13.41 -2.89 7.03
CA TYR A 45 -13.72 -4.25 6.58
C TYR A 45 -14.91 -4.33 5.61
N THR A 46 -15.95 -3.52 5.82
CA THR A 46 -17.09 -3.48 4.90
C THR A 46 -16.70 -2.98 3.51
N ASP A 47 -15.80 -2.00 3.44
CA ASP A 47 -15.31 -1.48 2.15
C ASP A 47 -14.31 -2.45 1.50
N LEU A 48 -13.52 -3.18 2.29
CA LEU A 48 -12.71 -4.29 1.77
C LEU A 48 -13.57 -5.37 1.10
N LEU A 49 -14.70 -5.75 1.71
CA LEU A 49 -15.63 -6.70 1.07
C LEU A 49 -16.20 -6.12 -0.23
N ARG A 50 -16.54 -4.82 -0.27
CA ARG A 50 -17.00 -4.15 -1.49
C ARG A 50 -15.92 -4.15 -2.58
N LEU A 51 -14.63 -3.99 -2.22
CA LEU A 51 -13.52 -4.09 -3.16
C LEU A 51 -13.45 -5.49 -3.79
N PHE A 52 -13.63 -6.56 -3.01
CA PHE A 52 -13.68 -7.93 -3.55
C PHE A 52 -14.94 -8.21 -4.37
N GLU A 53 -16.10 -7.67 -3.98
CA GLU A 53 -17.32 -7.77 -4.79
C GLU A 53 -17.17 -7.11 -6.17
N TYR A 54 -16.42 -6.01 -6.26
CA TYR A 54 -16.13 -5.32 -7.52
C TYR A 54 -14.99 -5.96 -8.31
N GLY A 55 -13.94 -6.39 -7.64
CA GLY A 55 -12.71 -6.89 -8.26
C GLY A 55 -12.66 -8.40 -8.50
N GLY A 56 -13.56 -9.17 -7.88
CA GLY A 56 -13.50 -10.63 -7.83
C GLY A 56 -12.88 -11.12 -6.52
N PHE A 57 -13.46 -12.14 -5.90
CA PHE A 57 -12.91 -12.68 -4.66
C PHE A 57 -11.68 -13.55 -4.97
N PRO A 58 -10.62 -13.54 -4.14
CA PRO A 58 -9.55 -14.53 -4.26
C PRO A 58 -10.12 -15.96 -4.21
N PRO A 59 -9.65 -16.91 -5.04
CA PRO A 59 -8.55 -16.80 -5.99
C PRO A 59 -8.95 -16.37 -7.42
N GLU A 60 -10.16 -15.87 -7.66
CA GLU A 60 -10.62 -15.45 -9.00
C GLU A 60 -9.83 -14.26 -9.56
N ALA A 61 -9.24 -13.45 -8.68
CA ALA A 61 -8.31 -12.38 -9.03
C ALA A 61 -7.10 -12.36 -8.09
N ASN A 62 -5.94 -11.98 -8.65
CA ASN A 62 -4.70 -11.76 -7.90
C ASN A 62 -4.70 -10.36 -7.30
N TYR A 63 -4.22 -10.24 -6.06
CA TYR A 63 -4.18 -8.97 -5.34
C TYR A 63 -2.79 -8.67 -4.78
N LEU A 64 -2.40 -7.41 -4.88
CA LEU A 64 -1.33 -6.78 -4.11
C LEU A 64 -1.94 -5.67 -3.25
N PHE A 65 -1.71 -5.70 -1.95
CA PHE A 65 -2.08 -4.61 -1.05
C PHE A 65 -0.82 -3.86 -0.60
N LEU A 66 -0.89 -2.54 -0.58
CA LEU A 66 0.26 -1.66 -0.34
C LEU A 66 0.43 -1.26 1.14
N GLY A 67 -0.15 -2.00 2.09
CA GLY A 67 -0.02 -1.70 3.53
C GLY A 67 -1.21 -0.98 4.14
N ASP A 68 -1.03 -0.44 5.35
CA ASP A 68 -2.06 0.26 6.14
C ASP A 68 -3.40 -0.50 6.23
N TYR A 69 -3.28 -1.78 6.60
CA TYR A 69 -4.42 -2.67 6.83
C TYR A 69 -5.21 -2.31 8.10
N VAL A 70 -4.48 -1.83 9.11
CA VAL A 70 -4.93 -1.65 10.49
C VAL A 70 -4.80 -0.19 10.93
N ASP A 71 -5.10 0.07 12.20
CA ASP A 71 -5.20 1.39 12.84
C ASP A 71 -6.42 2.22 12.41
N ARG A 72 -6.83 3.12 13.32
CA ARG A 72 -8.02 4.00 13.24
C ARG A 72 -9.39 3.31 13.11
N GLY A 73 -9.42 2.00 12.88
CA GLY A 73 -10.56 1.12 13.14
C GLY A 73 -10.79 0.89 14.64
N LYS A 74 -12.01 0.50 15.03
CA LYS A 74 -12.44 0.36 16.44
C LYS A 74 -11.77 -0.79 17.24
N GLN A 75 -10.75 -1.46 16.72
CA GLN A 75 -10.18 -2.68 17.31
C GLN A 75 -8.70 -2.45 17.66
N ASN A 76 -8.34 -2.60 18.93
CA ASN A 76 -6.95 -2.60 19.37
C ASN A 76 -6.29 -3.91 18.95
N PHE A 77 -5.34 -3.86 18.02
CA PHE A 77 -4.55 -5.01 17.61
C PHE A 77 -3.49 -5.33 18.68
N GLY A 78 -3.38 -6.60 19.09
CA GLY A 78 -2.43 -7.04 20.11
C GLY A 78 -1.01 -7.28 19.54
N LYS A 79 -0.04 -7.55 20.44
CA LYS A 79 1.39 -7.83 20.12
C LYS A 79 1.61 -8.77 18.92
N ILE A 80 0.72 -9.77 18.77
CA ILE A 80 0.83 -10.78 17.73
C ILE A 80 0.69 -10.17 16.31
N PHE A 81 -0.13 -9.12 16.15
CA PHE A 81 -0.22 -8.39 14.87
C PHE A 81 1.07 -7.61 14.57
N THR A 82 1.69 -7.00 15.58
CA THR A 82 2.99 -6.34 15.44
C THR A 82 4.06 -7.34 14.97
N ASP A 83 4.13 -8.51 15.61
CA ASP A 83 5.09 -9.56 15.22
C ASP A 83 4.85 -10.03 13.76
N CYS A 84 3.59 -10.10 13.32
CA CYS A 84 3.20 -10.40 11.94
C CYS A 84 3.65 -9.31 10.95
N PHE A 85 3.38 -8.03 11.26
CA PHE A 85 3.76 -6.91 10.39
C PHE A 85 5.27 -6.77 10.21
N ASN A 86 6.04 -7.06 11.26
CA ASN A 86 7.50 -7.07 11.20
C ASN A 86 8.06 -8.13 10.23
N CYS A 87 7.23 -9.08 9.80
CA CYS A 87 7.58 -10.13 8.85
C CYS A 87 7.10 -9.84 7.41
N LEU A 88 6.39 -8.75 7.14
CA LEU A 88 5.84 -8.49 5.81
C LEU A 88 6.91 -8.08 4.79
N PRO A 89 6.76 -8.46 3.51
CA PRO A 89 7.54 -7.87 2.42
C PRO A 89 7.40 -6.34 2.38
N VAL A 90 8.41 -5.66 1.86
CA VAL A 90 8.50 -4.19 1.88
C VAL A 90 8.06 -3.58 0.55
N ALA A 91 8.34 -4.26 -0.56
CA ALA A 91 8.00 -3.80 -1.89
C ALA A 91 7.67 -4.98 -2.81
N ALA A 92 7.10 -4.68 -3.98
CA ALA A 92 6.89 -5.64 -5.05
C ALA A 92 7.27 -5.02 -6.40
N LEU A 93 7.77 -5.84 -7.31
CA LEU A 93 8.07 -5.48 -8.69
C LEU A 93 7.21 -6.35 -9.60
N ILE A 94 6.33 -5.70 -10.36
CA ILE A 94 5.41 -6.38 -11.30
C ILE A 94 6.02 -6.31 -12.70
N ASP A 95 6.24 -7.48 -13.31
CA ASP A 95 6.79 -7.67 -14.66
C ASP A 95 8.03 -6.81 -14.95
N ASP A 96 8.89 -6.61 -13.96
CA ASP A 96 10.09 -5.75 -14.00
C ASP A 96 9.83 -4.27 -14.36
N LYS A 97 8.57 -3.82 -14.45
CA LYS A 97 8.19 -2.49 -14.94
C LYS A 97 7.49 -1.61 -13.91
N ILE A 98 6.81 -2.18 -12.93
CA ILE A 98 6.05 -1.42 -11.93
C ILE A 98 6.57 -1.71 -10.52
N LEU A 99 7.24 -0.73 -9.90
CA LEU A 99 7.68 -0.83 -8.51
C LEU A 99 6.56 -0.36 -7.57
N CYS A 100 6.20 -1.23 -6.64
CA CYS A 100 5.11 -1.03 -5.68
C CYS A 100 5.64 -0.99 -4.24
N MET A 101 5.21 0.01 -3.47
CA MET A 101 5.56 0.18 -2.04
C MET A 101 4.53 1.05 -1.33
N HIS A 102 4.54 1.08 0.00
CA HIS A 102 3.59 1.92 0.75
C HIS A 102 3.95 3.41 0.66
N GLY A 103 5.15 3.75 1.11
CA GLY A 103 5.75 5.08 1.13
C GLY A 103 6.15 5.54 -0.27
N GLY A 104 7.44 5.69 -0.49
CA GLY A 104 7.95 6.17 -1.76
C GLY A 104 9.45 5.94 -1.86
N LEU A 105 10.10 6.74 -2.71
CA LEU A 105 11.53 6.60 -2.95
C LEU A 105 12.35 7.03 -1.73
N SER A 106 13.56 6.46 -1.61
CA SER A 106 14.54 6.83 -0.60
C SER A 106 15.80 7.42 -1.25
N PRO A 107 16.46 8.42 -0.66
CA PRO A 107 17.79 8.86 -1.09
C PRO A 107 18.83 7.74 -0.94
N ASP A 108 18.58 6.75 -0.08
CA ASP A 108 19.45 5.60 0.13
C ASP A 108 19.18 4.47 -0.87
N LEU A 109 18.08 4.53 -1.66
CA LEU A 109 17.72 3.50 -2.64
C LEU A 109 18.42 3.77 -3.97
N THR A 110 19.53 3.08 -4.19
CA THR A 110 20.32 3.13 -5.44
C THR A 110 20.26 1.83 -6.24
N ASN A 111 19.97 0.71 -5.57
CA ASN A 111 19.77 -0.60 -6.16
C ASN A 111 18.67 -1.35 -5.38
N LEU A 112 17.78 -2.03 -6.10
CA LEU A 112 16.74 -2.91 -5.56
C LEU A 112 17.28 -4.03 -4.67
N ASP A 113 18.54 -4.45 -4.85
CA ASP A 113 19.18 -5.43 -3.97
C ASP A 113 19.30 -4.94 -2.51
N GLN A 114 19.27 -3.62 -2.30
CA GLN A 114 19.20 -3.04 -0.95
C GLN A 114 17.87 -3.39 -0.28
N ILE A 115 16.76 -3.41 -1.04
CA ILE A 115 15.46 -3.87 -0.54
C ILE A 115 15.52 -5.37 -0.26
N ARG A 116 16.03 -6.16 -1.22
CA ARG A 116 16.17 -7.62 -1.08
C ARG A 116 16.95 -8.01 0.18
N SER A 117 17.96 -7.22 0.54
CA SER A 117 18.87 -7.48 1.67
C SER A 117 18.36 -7.02 3.03
N LEU A 118 17.19 -6.37 3.12
CA LEU A 118 16.62 -5.98 4.41
C LEU A 118 16.39 -7.20 5.30
N THR A 119 16.69 -7.08 6.59
CA THR A 119 16.49 -8.19 7.53
C THR A 119 15.06 -8.20 8.03
N ARG A 120 14.41 -9.37 8.01
CA ARG A 120 13.14 -9.62 8.70
C ARG A 120 13.29 -10.78 9.70
N PRO A 121 12.55 -10.76 10.83
CA PRO A 121 11.65 -9.70 11.27
C PRO A 121 12.38 -8.43 11.71
N THR A 122 11.77 -7.26 11.50
CA THR A 122 12.30 -5.98 11.97
C THR A 122 11.17 -5.01 12.31
N ASP A 123 11.35 -4.20 13.35
CA ASP A 123 10.58 -2.98 13.53
C ASP A 123 10.97 -1.95 12.46
N VAL A 124 10.07 -1.02 12.16
CA VAL A 124 10.37 0.11 11.28
C VAL A 124 11.26 1.11 12.02
N PRO A 125 12.47 1.43 11.52
CA PRO A 125 13.35 2.40 12.16
C PRO A 125 12.83 3.83 11.99
N ASP A 126 13.34 4.75 12.82
CA ASP A 126 13.00 6.18 12.71
C ASP A 126 13.60 6.87 11.46
N SER A 127 14.58 6.23 10.80
CA SER A 127 15.25 6.75 9.59
C SER A 127 15.89 5.64 8.74
N GLY A 128 16.31 6.01 7.52
CA GLY A 128 16.99 5.13 6.56
C GLY A 128 16.02 4.42 5.62
N LEU A 129 16.57 3.57 4.75
CA LEU A 129 15.84 2.95 3.63
C LEU A 129 14.45 2.38 3.98
N LEU A 130 14.35 1.54 5.02
CA LEU A 130 13.05 0.94 5.38
C LEU A 130 12.04 1.98 5.87
N CYS A 131 12.50 3.00 6.60
CA CYS A 131 11.65 4.12 7.01
C CYS A 131 11.13 4.85 5.76
N ASP A 132 12.02 5.18 4.82
CA ASP A 132 11.67 5.96 3.65
C ASP A 132 10.73 5.24 2.67
N LEU A 133 10.92 3.93 2.49
CA LEU A 133 10.03 3.08 1.68
C LEU A 133 8.60 3.02 2.23
N LEU A 134 8.40 3.37 3.50
CA LEU A 134 7.10 3.39 4.17
C LEU A 134 6.56 4.80 4.41
N TRP A 135 7.41 5.82 4.54
CA TRP A 135 7.02 7.15 5.02
C TRP A 135 7.25 8.33 4.06
N SER A 136 8.02 8.15 2.99
CA SER A 136 8.27 9.26 2.07
C SER A 136 7.06 9.60 1.20
N ASP A 137 6.99 10.85 0.74
CA ASP A 137 5.89 11.37 -0.07
C ASP A 137 6.37 12.11 -1.34
N PRO A 138 5.69 11.95 -2.48
CA PRO A 138 5.92 12.81 -3.64
C PRO A 138 5.47 14.26 -3.34
N SER A 139 6.22 15.25 -3.82
CA SER A 139 5.86 16.66 -3.70
C SER A 139 6.18 17.44 -4.99
N ARG A 140 5.22 18.24 -5.47
CA ARG A 140 5.40 19.13 -6.63
C ARG A 140 6.21 20.39 -6.29
N GLU A 141 6.33 20.70 -5.00
CA GLU A 141 6.97 21.94 -4.52
C GLU A 141 8.49 21.77 -4.35
N VAL A 142 8.98 20.53 -4.41
CA VAL A 142 10.37 20.19 -4.19
C VAL A 142 11.03 19.79 -5.50
N LYS A 143 12.27 20.23 -5.70
CA LYS A 143 13.19 19.71 -6.70
C LYS A 143 14.24 18.87 -6.00
N GLY A 144 14.38 17.60 -6.37
CA GLY A 144 15.23 16.65 -5.65
C GLY A 144 14.55 16.12 -4.39
N TRP A 145 15.25 16.21 -3.25
CA TRP A 145 14.77 15.75 -1.94
C TRP A 145 14.45 16.93 -1.02
N GLY A 146 13.38 16.80 -0.23
CA GLY A 146 12.94 17.80 0.74
C GLY A 146 12.63 17.15 2.08
N MET A 147 12.45 17.98 3.11
CA MET A 147 11.96 17.49 4.41
C MET A 147 10.47 17.16 4.28
N ASN A 148 10.01 16.15 5.03
CA ASN A 148 8.60 15.81 5.08
C ASN A 148 7.92 16.50 6.27
N ASP A 149 6.77 17.14 6.02
CA ASP A 149 5.96 17.81 7.05
C ASP A 149 5.38 16.83 8.08
N ARG A 150 5.39 15.52 7.78
CA ARG A 150 5.08 14.46 8.74
C ARG A 150 6.10 14.36 9.89
N GLY A 151 7.27 14.99 9.76
CA GLY A 151 8.35 14.93 10.73
C GLY A 151 9.17 13.62 10.67
N VAL A 152 8.97 12.81 9.63
CA VAL A 152 9.67 11.54 9.38
C VAL A 152 9.94 11.38 7.89
N SER A 153 11.09 10.81 7.53
CA SER A 153 11.52 10.62 6.14
C SER A 153 11.58 11.94 5.32
N PHE A 154 11.41 11.84 4.01
CA PHE A 154 11.64 12.89 3.02
C PHE A 154 10.44 13.07 2.09
N THR A 155 10.41 14.22 1.44
CA THR A 155 9.63 14.43 0.21
C THR A 155 10.55 14.31 -1.00
N PHE A 156 9.99 13.91 -2.15
CA PHE A 156 10.75 13.80 -3.41
C PHE A 156 10.01 14.41 -4.60
N GLY A 157 10.76 15.09 -5.47
CA GLY A 157 10.26 15.78 -6.65
C GLY A 157 10.01 14.86 -7.85
N PRO A 158 9.33 15.37 -8.91
CA PRO A 158 9.14 14.64 -10.16
C PRO A 158 10.45 14.22 -10.82
N ASP A 159 11.51 15.02 -10.65
CA ASP A 159 12.84 14.72 -11.18
C ASP A 159 13.43 13.45 -10.58
N LYS A 160 13.14 13.14 -9.31
CA LYS A 160 13.62 11.92 -8.66
C LYS A 160 12.86 10.67 -9.10
N VAL A 161 11.58 10.80 -9.40
CA VAL A 161 10.80 9.71 -10.01
C VAL A 161 11.35 9.38 -11.40
N ALA A 162 11.53 10.38 -12.25
CA ALA A 162 12.03 10.19 -13.60
C ALA A 162 13.46 9.62 -13.63
N GLU A 163 14.35 10.13 -12.77
CA GLU A 163 15.73 9.63 -12.61
C GLU A 163 15.73 8.16 -12.19
N PHE A 164 14.94 7.79 -11.18
CA PHE A 164 14.87 6.43 -10.66
C PHE A 164 14.37 5.45 -11.72
N LEU A 165 13.23 5.76 -12.36
CA LEU A 165 12.63 4.88 -13.37
C LEU A 165 13.56 4.66 -14.57
N MET A 166 14.20 5.73 -15.04
CA MET A 166 15.18 5.66 -16.13
C MET A 166 16.41 4.83 -15.74
N GLN A 167 16.92 4.98 -14.51
CA GLN A 167 18.07 4.22 -14.03
C GLN A 167 17.78 2.72 -13.93
N HIS A 168 16.53 2.35 -13.61
CA HIS A 168 16.12 0.97 -13.37
C HIS A 168 15.34 0.32 -14.53
N ASP A 169 15.19 1.01 -15.67
CA ASP A 169 14.38 0.57 -16.82
C ASP A 169 12.93 0.20 -16.43
N MET A 170 12.30 1.04 -15.62
CA MET A 170 10.92 0.88 -15.14
C MET A 170 10.00 1.93 -15.72
N ASP A 171 8.70 1.64 -15.72
CA ASP A 171 7.68 2.52 -16.30
C ASP A 171 6.88 3.30 -15.25
N LEU A 172 6.69 2.72 -14.05
CA LEU A 172 5.76 3.27 -13.06
C LEU A 172 6.20 2.97 -11.62
N VAL A 173 6.06 3.96 -10.73
CA VAL A 173 5.99 3.76 -9.29
C VAL A 173 4.53 3.74 -8.85
N CYS A 174 4.09 2.71 -8.15
CA CYS A 174 2.75 2.60 -7.57
C CYS A 174 2.82 2.63 -6.05
N ARG A 175 2.10 3.55 -5.39
CA ARG A 175 2.25 3.78 -3.95
C ARG A 175 0.98 4.10 -3.15
N ALA A 176 1.09 3.97 -1.82
CA ALA A 176 0.14 4.14 -0.71
C ALA A 176 -0.15 5.54 -0.10
N HIS A 177 -0.54 5.52 1.19
CA HIS A 177 -0.20 6.44 2.30
C HIS A 177 -0.75 7.88 2.29
N GLN A 178 -1.09 8.42 1.12
CA GLN A 178 -1.71 9.74 0.99
C GLN A 178 -3.17 9.58 0.54
N VAL A 179 -4.08 10.17 1.33
CA VAL A 179 -5.48 10.29 0.94
C VAL A 179 -5.57 11.19 -0.28
N VAL A 180 -6.21 10.70 -1.34
CA VAL A 180 -6.43 11.41 -2.61
C VAL A 180 -7.90 11.37 -2.97
N GLU A 181 -8.42 12.45 -3.58
CA GLU A 181 -9.86 12.70 -3.73
C GLU A 181 -10.60 11.55 -4.44
N ASP A 182 -10.10 11.11 -5.59
CA ASP A 182 -10.73 10.05 -6.40
C ASP A 182 -10.26 8.63 -6.02
N GLY A 183 -9.52 8.49 -4.92
CA GLY A 183 -8.90 7.23 -4.50
C GLY A 183 -7.66 6.86 -5.33
N TYR A 184 -7.34 7.59 -6.40
CA TYR A 184 -6.04 7.53 -7.05
C TYR A 184 -5.61 8.91 -7.55
N GLU A 185 -4.30 9.14 -7.66
CA GLU A 185 -3.76 10.37 -8.23
C GLU A 185 -2.44 10.11 -8.96
N PHE A 186 -2.28 10.69 -10.15
CA PHE A 186 -1.02 10.63 -10.90
C PHE A 186 -0.09 11.80 -10.55
N PHE A 187 1.20 11.49 -10.53
CA PHE A 187 2.32 12.40 -10.31
C PHE A 187 3.39 12.18 -11.38
N ALA A 188 4.29 13.16 -11.54
CA ALA A 188 5.44 13.12 -12.45
C ALA A 188 5.08 12.63 -13.87
N ASP A 189 4.20 13.33 -14.58
CA ASP A 189 3.77 12.95 -15.93
C ASP A 189 3.26 11.49 -16.04
N ARG A 190 2.56 11.04 -15.00
CA ARG A 190 1.98 9.69 -14.84
C ARG A 190 3.01 8.58 -14.59
N GLN A 191 4.24 8.94 -14.27
CA GLN A 191 5.29 8.00 -13.86
C GLN A 191 5.18 7.54 -12.41
N LEU A 192 4.34 8.20 -11.60
CA LEU A 192 3.96 7.71 -10.28
C LEU A 192 2.45 7.78 -10.12
N VAL A 193 1.87 6.77 -9.48
CA VAL A 193 0.46 6.76 -9.06
C VAL A 193 0.35 6.49 -7.56
N THR A 194 -0.42 7.32 -6.88
CA THR A 194 -0.89 7.09 -5.51
C THR A 194 -2.24 6.39 -5.58
N ILE A 195 -2.45 5.33 -4.81
CA ILE A 195 -3.72 4.61 -4.66
C ILE A 195 -4.13 4.65 -3.19
N PHE A 196 -5.37 4.98 -2.91
CA PHE A 196 -5.96 4.95 -1.58
C PHE A 196 -7.29 4.21 -1.64
N SER A 197 -7.49 3.16 -0.85
CA SER A 197 -8.62 2.23 -1.02
C SER A 197 -9.69 2.35 0.06
N ALA A 198 -9.54 3.26 1.03
CA ALA A 198 -10.50 3.52 2.09
C ALA A 198 -11.38 4.75 1.77
N PRO A 199 -12.62 4.58 1.28
CA PRO A 199 -13.51 5.70 0.98
C PRO A 199 -14.03 6.39 2.25
N ASN A 200 -14.29 7.69 2.16
CA ASN A 200 -14.74 8.55 3.27
C ASN A 200 -13.89 8.31 4.52
N TYR A 201 -12.58 8.43 4.34
CA TYR A 201 -11.58 8.10 5.34
C TYR A 201 -11.86 8.82 6.66
N CYS A 202 -11.75 8.10 7.77
CA CYS A 202 -12.09 8.56 9.13
C CYS A 202 -13.51 9.16 9.31
N GLY A 203 -14.38 9.14 8.29
CA GLY A 203 -15.65 9.86 8.28
C GLY A 203 -15.53 11.39 8.17
N GLU A 204 -14.32 11.89 7.97
CA GLU A 204 -13.98 13.31 7.90
C GLU A 204 -13.69 13.76 6.47
N PHE A 205 -13.17 12.85 5.64
CA PHE A 205 -12.92 13.08 4.22
C PHE A 205 -14.13 12.62 3.38
N ASP A 206 -14.29 13.19 2.19
CA ASP A 206 -15.28 12.77 1.18
C ASP A 206 -14.60 12.04 0.00
N ASN A 207 -13.41 11.49 0.24
CA ASN A 207 -12.63 10.81 -0.79
C ASN A 207 -13.29 9.50 -1.22
N ALA A 208 -13.13 9.13 -2.49
CA ALA A 208 -13.36 7.77 -2.94
C ALA A 208 -12.19 6.85 -2.52
N GLY A 209 -12.43 5.55 -2.55
CA GLY A 209 -11.37 4.54 -2.61
C GLY A 209 -11.14 4.14 -4.06
N ALA A 210 -9.96 3.64 -4.40
CA ALA A 210 -9.73 3.05 -5.71
C ALA A 210 -8.93 1.74 -5.63
N MET A 211 -8.98 0.99 -6.73
CA MET A 211 -8.15 -0.17 -7.01
C MET A 211 -7.63 -0.05 -8.44
N MET A 212 -6.33 -0.29 -8.63
CA MET A 212 -5.73 -0.34 -9.97
C MET A 212 -5.68 -1.78 -10.46
N SER A 213 -6.19 -2.07 -11.64
CA SER A 213 -6.00 -3.35 -12.32
C SER A 213 -4.92 -3.20 -13.37
N VAL A 214 -3.92 -4.09 -13.32
CA VAL A 214 -2.86 -4.25 -14.32
C VAL A 214 -3.17 -5.53 -15.08
N ASP A 215 -3.34 -5.44 -16.40
CA ASP A 215 -3.56 -6.62 -17.24
C ASP A 215 -2.23 -7.17 -17.81
N GLU A 216 -2.30 -8.28 -18.54
CA GLU A 216 -1.14 -8.97 -19.14
C GLU A 216 -0.33 -8.09 -20.12
N SER A 217 -0.90 -6.97 -20.59
CA SER A 217 -0.22 -5.99 -21.44
C SER A 217 0.34 -4.79 -20.66
N LEU A 218 0.30 -4.87 -19.33
CA LEU A 218 0.63 -3.79 -18.39
C LEU A 218 -0.27 -2.55 -18.51
N MET A 219 -1.44 -2.71 -19.13
CA MET A 219 -2.41 -1.63 -19.18
C MET A 219 -3.03 -1.45 -17.79
N CYS A 220 -2.85 -0.25 -17.23
CA CYS A 220 -3.40 0.14 -15.94
C CYS A 220 -4.80 0.75 -16.11
N SER A 221 -5.78 0.21 -15.40
CA SER A 221 -7.15 0.74 -15.31
C SER A 221 -7.58 0.90 -13.85
N PHE A 222 -8.51 1.81 -13.57
CA PHE A 222 -8.91 2.14 -12.20
C PHE A 222 -10.38 1.83 -11.96
N GLN A 223 -10.66 1.21 -10.82
CA GLN A 223 -12.00 0.97 -10.31
C GLN A 223 -12.19 1.84 -9.07
N ILE A 224 -13.17 2.75 -9.12
CA ILE A 224 -13.41 3.75 -8.06
C ILE A 224 -14.59 3.30 -7.19
N LEU A 225 -14.34 3.19 -5.90
CA LEU A 225 -15.32 2.90 -4.86
C LEU A 225 -15.74 4.21 -4.18
N LYS A 226 -16.91 4.74 -4.56
CA LYS A 226 -17.48 5.91 -3.89
C LYS A 226 -17.89 5.58 -2.44
N PRO A 227 -17.88 6.58 -1.54
CA PRO A 227 -18.45 6.44 -0.21
C PRO A 227 -19.85 5.84 -0.25
N ALA A 228 -20.16 4.95 0.69
CA ALA A 228 -21.51 4.42 0.81
C ALA A 228 -22.47 5.53 1.25
N ASP A 229 -23.67 5.59 0.66
CA ASP A 229 -24.69 6.57 1.04
C ASP A 229 -24.96 6.51 2.55
N ARG A 230 -24.85 7.66 3.22
CA ARG A 230 -25.22 7.76 4.64
C ARG A 230 -26.71 7.46 4.75
N LYS A 231 -27.09 6.28 5.28
CA LYS A 231 -28.48 6.03 5.69
C LYS A 231 -28.88 7.19 6.63
N PRO A 232 -29.99 7.89 6.37
CA PRO A 232 -30.41 8.96 7.26
C PRO A 232 -30.55 8.38 8.66
N ARG A 233 -29.88 8.99 9.64
CA ARG A 233 -30.16 8.71 11.04
C ARG A 233 -31.61 9.12 11.25
N PHE A 234 -32.50 8.15 11.41
CA PHE A 234 -33.83 8.41 11.94
C PHE A 234 -33.62 9.06 13.31
N LEU A 235 -33.96 10.35 13.39
CA LEU A 235 -34.07 11.12 14.63
C LEU A 235 -35.22 10.59 15.48
#